data_AF-A0A7R8WSK6-F1
#
_entry.id   AF-A0A7R8WSK6-F1
#
_cell.length_a   1.000
_cell.length_b   1.000
_cell.length_c   1.000
_cell.angle_alpha   90.00
_cell.angle_beta   90.00
_cell.angle_gamma   90.00
#
_symmetry.space_group_name_H-M   'P 1'
#
loop_
_entity.id
_entity.type
_entity.pdbx_description
1 polymer ?
#
loop_
_entity_poly.entity_id
_entity_poly.type
_entity_poly.pdbx_seq_one_letter_code
_entity_poly.pdbx_strand_id
1 'polypeptide(L)'
;MEWTSSSPFVLSANLHGGSVVASYPYDDSDPKLNRTSVYSKSPDDLFFRDLATGYASRNPLMGSGNPHCPDKETFPGGVTNGADWYDVSGSMQDWNYVFTNTFEVTFELSCCKFPLANQLPLEWQRNRASMLWFTGQVHRGAKGVVKDNETLKPIHGAKVKIVGNTHHVVTSKRGEYWRLLMPGNYSLVVEADGFGSEVVGPDVPALDFVHHNYSSMQSWLQSACAARPEICALRYGKVDRVTKLLDETRIYIMPSMNPDGHEHAYEEYQRLRTSSLPRSDPTQIVLPGRANANGVDLNRDFPDDLIPRSVLAERQPETQAVMDWALSSHFVLSANFHGGFIVANYPYDACRNPYDVCLQSSYSVSPDDDLYRNISKVYAMANPRMGHVECQCGRDHECYPGGIVNGHVWYSVRGGLQDWSYLHTSDTHVTVEVSCDKFPPDETLESYWEDNEESMMAYIEQVHQGISGFVLDEATGSPIVSGASEDDQKRDIRIYVEGNDRSVGVSKAGEYFRLLLPGSYVIWAEDHTSG
;
A
#
# COMPACT_ATOMS: atom_id res chain seq x y z
N MET A 1 16.06 -23.08 -4.43
CA MET A 1 15.05 -24.14 -4.22
C MET A 1 14.44 -24.04 -2.82
N GLU A 2 15.17 -24.21 -1.71
CA GLU A 2 14.57 -24.11 -0.35
C GLU A 2 13.84 -22.78 -0.09
N TRP A 3 14.42 -21.65 -0.53
CA TRP A 3 13.79 -20.33 -0.38
C TRP A 3 12.49 -20.19 -1.16
N THR A 4 12.49 -20.56 -2.45
CA THR A 4 11.30 -20.49 -3.32
C THR A 4 10.24 -21.54 -2.95
N SER A 5 10.62 -22.64 -2.32
CA SER A 5 9.69 -23.64 -1.78
C SER A 5 9.12 -23.31 -0.40
N SER A 6 9.80 -22.47 0.39
CA SER A 6 9.36 -22.09 1.75
C SER A 6 8.58 -20.77 1.82
N SER A 7 8.69 -19.94 0.78
CA SER A 7 8.00 -18.65 0.68
C SER A 7 7.01 -18.69 -0.49
N PRO A 8 5.74 -18.27 -0.30
CA PRO A 8 4.72 -18.30 -1.34
C PRO A 8 4.88 -17.11 -2.29
N PHE A 9 5.99 -17.04 -3.03
CA PHE A 9 6.14 -16.04 -4.08
C PHE A 9 5.03 -16.22 -5.13
N VAL A 10 4.49 -15.10 -5.59
CA VAL A 10 3.33 -15.08 -6.51
C VAL A 10 3.79 -14.71 -7.91
N LEU A 11 4.65 -13.70 -8.02
CA LEU A 11 5.17 -13.19 -9.28
C LEU A 11 6.67 -12.92 -9.10
N SER A 12 7.49 -13.30 -10.08
CA SER A 12 8.92 -13.03 -10.10
C SER A 12 9.41 -12.64 -11.50
N ALA A 13 10.54 -11.97 -11.54
CA ALA A 13 11.22 -11.59 -12.78
C ALA A 13 12.68 -12.03 -12.69
N ASN A 14 13.18 -12.65 -13.75
CA ASN A 14 14.60 -12.93 -13.90
C ASN A 14 15.22 -11.90 -14.85
N LEU A 15 16.24 -11.16 -14.41
CA LEU A 15 16.79 -10.02 -15.15
C LEU A 15 18.15 -10.36 -15.73
N HIS A 16 18.23 -10.38 -17.05
CA HIS A 16 19.42 -10.76 -17.79
C HIS A 16 19.87 -9.64 -18.74
N GLY A 17 21.05 -9.83 -19.34
CA GLY A 17 21.56 -8.99 -20.42
C GLY A 17 22.28 -9.85 -21.47
N GLY A 18 22.45 -9.28 -22.65
CA GLY A 18 22.96 -9.96 -23.85
C GLY A 18 21.98 -9.89 -25.01
N SER A 19 20.69 -9.71 -24.72
CA SER A 19 19.65 -9.44 -25.71
C SER A 19 18.63 -8.42 -25.19
N VAL A 20 17.58 -8.14 -25.97
CA VAL A 20 16.45 -7.31 -25.52
C VAL A 20 15.12 -7.95 -25.91
N VAL A 21 14.56 -8.73 -24.99
CA VAL A 21 13.32 -9.50 -25.19
C VAL A 21 12.73 -9.91 -23.83
N ALA A 22 11.40 -10.00 -23.74
CA ALA A 22 10.72 -10.70 -22.66
C ALA A 22 10.48 -12.16 -23.07
N SER A 23 11.19 -13.09 -22.44
CA SER A 23 11.07 -14.53 -22.65
C SER A 23 10.12 -15.14 -21.63
N TYR A 24 9.07 -15.82 -22.10
CA TYR A 24 8.04 -16.42 -21.25
C TYR A 24 8.02 -17.96 -21.35
N PRO A 25 7.54 -18.66 -20.30
CA PRO A 25 7.62 -20.12 -20.22
C PRO A 25 6.80 -20.86 -21.30
N TYR A 26 7.15 -22.10 -21.61
CA TYR A 26 8.30 -22.86 -21.08
C TYR A 26 9.62 -22.54 -21.79
N ASP A 27 10.74 -22.81 -21.12
CA ASP A 27 12.09 -22.64 -21.66
C ASP A 27 12.63 -23.90 -22.36
N ASP A 28 11.98 -25.06 -22.26
CA ASP A 28 12.34 -26.25 -23.03
C ASP A 28 11.20 -26.88 -23.85
N SER A 29 11.60 -27.48 -24.97
CA SER A 29 10.71 -28.18 -25.89
C SER A 29 10.33 -29.56 -25.34
N ASP A 30 9.09 -30.03 -25.60
CA ASP A 30 8.66 -31.38 -25.17
C ASP A 30 9.64 -32.44 -25.73
N PRO A 31 10.33 -33.22 -24.87
CA PRO A 31 11.29 -34.24 -25.29
C PRO A 31 10.71 -35.26 -26.29
N LYS A 32 9.38 -35.45 -26.31
CA LYS A 32 8.69 -36.36 -27.25
C LYS A 32 8.70 -35.86 -28.70
N LEU A 33 8.93 -34.57 -28.93
CA LEU A 33 8.92 -33.97 -30.27
C LEU A 33 10.20 -34.27 -31.06
N ASN A 34 11.28 -34.74 -30.40
CA ASN A 34 12.60 -34.93 -31.00
C ASN A 34 13.09 -33.72 -31.82
N ARG A 35 12.73 -32.51 -31.37
CA ARG A 35 13.06 -31.22 -31.97
C ARG A 35 13.29 -30.21 -30.85
N THR A 36 14.23 -29.31 -31.07
CA THR A 36 14.57 -28.18 -30.19
C THR A 36 14.10 -26.88 -30.81
N SER A 37 14.06 -25.78 -30.06
CA SER A 37 13.66 -24.47 -30.59
C SER A 37 12.22 -24.49 -31.11
N VAL A 38 11.29 -25.06 -30.33
CA VAL A 38 9.88 -25.17 -30.68
C VAL A 38 9.05 -24.59 -29.56
N TYR A 39 8.10 -23.74 -29.92
CA TYR A 39 7.08 -23.21 -29.01
C TYR A 39 6.51 -24.27 -28.05
N SER A 40 6.71 -24.02 -26.76
CA SER A 40 6.32 -24.92 -25.67
C SER A 40 5.29 -24.23 -24.76
N LYS A 41 4.04 -24.68 -24.88
CA LYS A 41 2.88 -24.03 -24.26
C LYS A 41 2.74 -24.41 -22.79
N SER A 42 2.74 -23.41 -21.91
CA SER A 42 2.38 -23.60 -20.49
C SER A 42 0.85 -23.63 -20.27
N PRO A 43 0.37 -24.25 -19.16
CA PRO A 43 -1.06 -24.21 -18.82
C PRO A 43 -1.64 -22.79 -18.69
N ASP A 44 -0.82 -21.81 -18.28
CA ASP A 44 -1.18 -20.39 -18.17
C ASP A 44 -0.57 -19.51 -19.29
N ASP A 45 -0.31 -20.09 -20.46
CA ASP A 45 0.38 -19.43 -21.58
C ASP A 45 -0.18 -18.05 -21.95
N LEU A 46 -1.51 -17.88 -21.98
CA LEU A 46 -2.12 -16.60 -22.29
C LEU A 46 -1.77 -15.51 -21.27
N PHE A 47 -1.70 -15.87 -19.99
CA PHE A 47 -1.34 -14.93 -18.93
C PHE A 47 0.15 -14.57 -19.01
N PHE A 48 1.03 -15.55 -19.24
CA PHE A 48 2.45 -15.30 -19.43
C PHE A 48 2.75 -14.44 -20.66
N ARG A 49 2.05 -14.66 -21.76
CA ARG A 49 2.13 -13.82 -22.95
C ARG A 49 1.66 -12.40 -22.68
N ASP A 50 0.59 -12.21 -21.91
CA ASP A 50 0.11 -10.89 -21.49
C ASP A 50 1.15 -10.16 -20.61
N LEU A 51 1.75 -10.86 -19.63
CA LEU A 51 2.84 -10.34 -18.80
C LEU A 51 4.05 -9.90 -19.63
N ALA A 52 4.54 -10.77 -20.52
CA ALA A 52 5.68 -10.48 -21.38
C ALA A 52 5.37 -9.31 -22.32
N THR A 53 4.19 -9.31 -22.94
CA THR A 53 3.76 -8.26 -23.88
C THR A 53 3.61 -6.92 -23.18
N GLY A 54 3.00 -6.89 -21.99
CA GLY A 54 2.81 -5.67 -21.23
C GLY A 54 4.11 -5.08 -20.68
N TYR A 55 5.09 -5.92 -20.35
CA TYR A 55 6.45 -5.46 -20.03
C TYR A 55 7.13 -4.88 -21.28
N ALA A 56 7.16 -5.64 -22.38
CA ALA A 56 7.85 -5.28 -23.60
C ALA A 56 7.29 -4.00 -24.24
N SER A 57 5.97 -3.85 -24.30
CA SER A 57 5.31 -2.68 -24.91
C SER A 57 5.60 -1.37 -24.17
N ARG A 58 6.03 -1.44 -22.90
CA ARG A 58 6.39 -0.28 -22.06
C ARG A 58 7.89 0.01 -22.03
N ASN A 59 8.71 -0.87 -22.59
CA ASN A 59 10.13 -0.64 -22.78
C ASN A 59 10.37 -0.16 -24.23
N PRO A 60 10.87 1.08 -24.45
CA PRO A 60 11.00 1.65 -25.80
C PRO A 60 11.90 0.84 -26.74
N LEU A 61 12.91 0.15 -26.21
CA LEU A 61 13.84 -0.65 -27.02
C LEU A 61 13.27 -2.05 -27.26
N MET A 62 12.77 -2.71 -26.21
CA MET A 62 12.21 -4.06 -26.29
C MET A 62 10.95 -4.09 -27.18
N GLY A 63 10.01 -3.17 -26.95
CA GLY A 63 8.76 -3.09 -27.71
C GLY A 63 8.94 -2.76 -29.20
N SER A 64 10.11 -2.27 -29.61
CA SER A 64 10.45 -2.10 -31.03
C SER A 64 10.55 -3.43 -31.78
N GLY A 65 10.84 -4.52 -31.05
CA GLY A 65 11.10 -5.85 -31.58
C GLY A 65 12.37 -5.98 -32.43
N ASN A 66 13.13 -4.90 -32.58
CA ASN A 66 14.42 -4.90 -33.26
C ASN A 66 15.40 -4.02 -32.48
N PRO A 67 16.01 -4.57 -31.42
CA PRO A 67 16.90 -3.81 -30.54
C PRO A 67 18.27 -3.51 -31.18
N HIS A 68 18.55 -4.02 -32.38
CA HIS A 68 19.83 -3.86 -33.09
C HIS A 68 21.04 -4.32 -32.26
N CYS A 69 20.89 -5.41 -31.50
CA CYS A 69 22.01 -6.03 -30.80
C CYS A 69 23.05 -6.59 -31.80
N PRO A 70 24.32 -6.79 -31.39
CA PRO A 70 25.38 -7.28 -32.27
C PRO A 70 25.02 -8.57 -33.02
N ASP A 71 24.28 -9.47 -32.37
CA ASP A 71 23.84 -10.75 -32.93
C ASP A 71 22.62 -10.63 -33.86
N LYS A 72 22.13 -9.40 -34.09
CA LYS A 72 21.01 -9.05 -35.00
C LYS A 72 19.71 -9.81 -34.72
N GLU A 73 19.49 -10.21 -33.48
CA GLU A 73 18.24 -10.84 -33.05
C GLU A 73 17.06 -9.87 -33.16
N THR A 74 15.91 -10.41 -33.54
CA THR A 74 14.66 -9.67 -33.69
C THR A 74 13.52 -10.48 -33.13
N PHE A 75 12.68 -9.85 -32.31
CA PHE A 75 11.59 -10.47 -31.57
C PHE A 75 10.33 -9.65 -31.82
N PRO A 76 9.42 -10.07 -32.72
CA PRO A 76 8.20 -9.32 -32.99
C PRO A 76 7.43 -8.98 -31.71
N GLY A 77 7.17 -7.69 -31.47
CA GLY A 77 6.52 -7.20 -30.25
C GLY A 77 7.39 -7.23 -28.99
N GLY A 78 8.67 -7.58 -29.10
CA GLY A 78 9.63 -7.63 -27.99
C GLY A 78 9.47 -8.84 -27.08
N VAL A 79 8.79 -9.89 -27.53
CA VAL A 79 8.48 -11.08 -26.72
C VAL A 79 8.87 -12.37 -27.45
N THR A 80 9.17 -13.42 -26.69
CA THR A 80 9.38 -14.77 -27.22
C THR A 80 8.96 -15.83 -26.20
N ASN A 81 8.56 -17.01 -26.67
CA ASN A 81 8.54 -18.19 -25.82
C ASN A 81 9.99 -18.68 -25.65
N GLY A 82 10.37 -19.10 -24.44
CA GLY A 82 11.75 -19.48 -24.15
C GLY A 82 12.22 -20.65 -25.01
N ALA A 83 11.45 -21.74 -25.02
CA ALA A 83 11.74 -22.93 -25.81
C ALA A 83 11.77 -22.63 -27.32
N ASP A 84 10.93 -21.73 -27.83
CA ASP A 84 10.94 -21.33 -29.24
C ASP A 84 12.21 -20.56 -29.63
N TRP A 85 12.78 -19.79 -28.70
CA TRP A 85 14.05 -19.09 -28.91
C TRP A 85 15.23 -20.07 -28.88
N TYR A 86 15.42 -20.76 -27.75
CA TYR A 86 16.34 -21.89 -27.60
C TYR A 86 16.03 -22.69 -26.34
N ASP A 87 16.25 -23.99 -26.38
CA ASP A 87 15.97 -24.87 -25.24
C ASP A 87 16.93 -24.64 -24.07
N VAL A 88 16.38 -24.44 -22.87
CA VAL A 88 17.10 -24.38 -21.59
C VAL A 88 16.45 -25.32 -20.58
N SER A 89 16.82 -26.59 -20.63
CA SER A 89 16.32 -27.56 -19.64
C SER A 89 16.84 -27.24 -18.23
N GLY A 90 15.92 -27.24 -17.27
CA GLY A 90 16.22 -26.95 -15.85
C GLY A 90 16.36 -25.46 -15.54
N SER A 91 15.67 -24.59 -16.30
CA SER A 91 15.66 -23.15 -16.04
C SER A 91 14.97 -22.82 -14.70
N MET A 92 15.36 -21.68 -14.11
CA MET A 92 14.72 -21.15 -12.90
C MET A 92 13.25 -20.77 -13.15
N GLN A 93 12.98 -20.24 -14.34
CA GLN A 93 11.65 -19.80 -14.76
C GLN A 93 10.66 -20.96 -14.77
N ASP A 94 11.05 -22.09 -15.38
CA ASP A 94 10.22 -23.29 -15.42
C ASP A 94 10.12 -23.94 -14.04
N TRP A 95 11.20 -23.93 -13.25
CA TRP A 95 11.16 -24.43 -11.88
C TRP A 95 10.15 -23.69 -11.00
N ASN A 96 10.19 -22.36 -11.02
CA ASN A 96 9.34 -21.50 -10.20
C ASN A 96 7.85 -21.64 -10.55
N TYR A 97 7.53 -21.87 -11.83
CA TYR A 97 6.15 -22.08 -12.25
C TYR A 97 5.67 -23.53 -12.05
N VAL A 98 6.51 -24.54 -12.26
CA VAL A 98 6.08 -25.96 -12.18
C VAL A 98 6.04 -26.47 -10.74
N PHE A 99 6.99 -26.06 -9.89
CA PHE A 99 7.22 -26.66 -8.58
C PHE A 99 6.89 -25.71 -7.41
N THR A 100 6.60 -24.44 -7.68
CA THR A 100 6.18 -23.47 -6.66
C THR A 100 4.93 -22.71 -7.14
N ASN A 101 4.50 -21.69 -6.39
CA ASN A 101 3.31 -20.89 -6.73
C ASN A 101 3.62 -19.72 -7.70
N THR A 102 4.83 -19.65 -8.24
CA THR A 102 5.42 -18.39 -8.70
C THR A 102 5.37 -18.29 -10.21
N PHE A 103 4.77 -17.22 -10.71
CA PHE A 103 4.80 -16.90 -12.13
C PHE A 103 6.07 -16.11 -12.44
N GLU A 104 7.00 -16.71 -13.17
CA GLU A 104 8.25 -16.06 -13.54
C GLU A 104 8.32 -15.72 -15.04
N VAL A 105 8.87 -14.55 -15.37
CA VAL A 105 9.22 -14.16 -16.74
C VAL A 105 10.68 -13.71 -16.75
N THR A 106 11.44 -14.13 -17.76
CA THR A 106 12.81 -13.68 -17.96
C THR A 106 12.84 -12.45 -18.86
N PHE A 107 13.46 -11.37 -18.41
CA PHE A 107 13.64 -10.14 -19.17
C PHE A 107 15.11 -9.94 -19.51
N GLU A 108 15.43 -10.01 -20.79
CA GLU A 108 16.72 -9.59 -21.33
C GLU A 108 16.66 -8.07 -21.53
N LEU A 109 17.40 -7.32 -20.72
CA LEU A 109 17.17 -5.88 -20.57
C LEU A 109 18.00 -5.02 -21.52
N SER A 110 19.13 -5.54 -21.99
CA SER A 110 20.10 -4.76 -22.78
C SER A 110 20.99 -5.66 -23.63
N CYS A 111 21.38 -5.18 -24.82
CA CYS A 111 22.29 -5.91 -25.70
C CYS A 111 23.68 -6.17 -25.08
N CYS A 112 24.08 -5.36 -24.09
CA CYS A 112 25.32 -5.58 -23.37
C CYS A 112 25.05 -6.50 -22.18
N LYS A 113 25.73 -7.64 -22.09
CA LYS A 113 25.60 -8.53 -20.93
C LYS A 113 26.07 -7.89 -19.61
N PHE A 114 26.99 -6.94 -19.71
CA PHE A 114 27.56 -6.21 -18.58
C PHE A 114 27.67 -4.72 -18.93
N PRO A 115 26.55 -3.95 -18.88
CA PRO A 115 26.57 -2.53 -19.17
C PRO A 115 27.48 -1.78 -18.19
N LEU A 116 28.19 -0.78 -18.70
CA LEU A 116 29.06 0.07 -17.88
C LEU A 116 28.20 0.91 -16.91
N ALA A 117 28.77 1.33 -15.78
CA ALA A 117 28.06 2.11 -14.77
C ALA A 117 27.39 3.39 -15.32
N ASN A 118 27.99 4.03 -16.32
CA ASN A 118 27.43 5.20 -16.99
C ASN A 118 26.24 4.90 -17.92
N GLN A 119 26.01 3.63 -18.28
CA GLN A 119 24.87 3.17 -19.09
C GLN A 119 23.68 2.76 -18.22
N LEU A 120 23.91 2.39 -16.94
CA LEU A 120 22.86 1.96 -16.02
C LEU A 120 21.70 2.96 -15.86
N PRO A 121 21.91 4.29 -15.81
CA PRO A 121 20.81 5.25 -15.75
C PRO A 121 19.87 5.18 -16.96
N LEU A 122 20.42 4.94 -18.16
CA LEU A 122 19.64 4.78 -19.39
C LEU A 122 18.88 3.46 -19.38
N GLU A 123 19.52 2.36 -18.95
CA GLU A 123 18.85 1.06 -18.85
C GLU A 123 17.73 1.07 -17.80
N TRP A 124 17.95 1.76 -16.68
CA TRP A 124 16.89 2.03 -15.71
C TRP A 124 15.75 2.84 -16.31
N GLN A 125 16.04 3.96 -17.00
CA GLN A 125 15.02 4.80 -17.62
C GLN A 125 14.15 4.01 -18.62
N ARG A 126 14.75 3.10 -19.38
CA ARG A 126 14.04 2.24 -20.34
C ARG A 126 13.15 1.20 -19.68
N ASN A 127 13.60 0.62 -18.56
CA ASN A 127 12.93 -0.51 -17.90
C ASN A 127 11.99 -0.10 -16.77
N ARG A 128 12.13 1.11 -16.20
CA ARG A 128 11.37 1.58 -15.04
C ARG A 128 9.85 1.40 -15.23
N ALA A 129 9.32 1.80 -16.39
CA ALA A 129 7.89 1.72 -16.64
C ALA A 129 7.38 0.27 -16.72
N SER A 130 8.15 -0.58 -17.39
CA SER A 130 7.87 -2.01 -17.53
C SER A 130 7.94 -2.74 -16.20
N MET A 131 8.97 -2.47 -15.39
CA MET A 131 9.15 -3.09 -14.07
C MET A 131 8.02 -2.74 -13.11
N LEU A 132 7.64 -1.46 -13.03
CA LEU A 132 6.52 -1.03 -12.17
C LEU A 132 5.20 -1.67 -12.59
N TRP A 133 4.90 -1.65 -13.90
CA TRP A 133 3.71 -2.31 -14.42
C TRP A 133 3.69 -3.81 -14.09
N PHE A 134 4.82 -4.50 -14.30
CA PHE A 134 4.97 -5.93 -14.02
C PHE A 134 4.76 -6.23 -12.55
N THR A 135 5.39 -5.49 -11.63
CA THR A 135 5.18 -5.70 -10.19
C THR A 135 3.73 -5.52 -9.77
N GLY A 136 2.99 -4.60 -10.41
CA GLY A 136 1.56 -4.40 -10.16
C GLY A 136 0.68 -5.58 -10.58
N GLN A 137 1.17 -6.46 -11.47
CA GLN A 137 0.40 -7.62 -11.94
C GLN A 137 0.20 -8.68 -10.85
N VAL A 138 0.95 -8.60 -9.72
CA VAL A 138 0.79 -9.48 -8.55
C VAL A 138 -0.62 -9.41 -7.94
N HIS A 139 -1.36 -8.35 -8.22
CA HIS A 139 -2.71 -8.13 -7.69
C HIS A 139 -3.83 -8.72 -8.55
N ARG A 140 -3.53 -9.27 -9.73
CA ARG A 140 -4.53 -9.82 -10.65
C ARG A 140 -4.94 -11.25 -10.28
N GLY A 141 -6.16 -11.62 -10.67
CA GLY A 141 -6.68 -12.98 -10.51
C GLY A 141 -7.43 -13.19 -9.21
N ALA A 142 -7.38 -14.42 -8.68
CA ALA A 142 -8.15 -14.85 -7.52
C ALA A 142 -7.23 -15.04 -6.31
N LYS A 143 -7.64 -14.55 -5.15
CA LYS A 143 -6.95 -14.78 -3.87
C LYS A 143 -7.97 -15.04 -2.77
N GLY A 144 -7.59 -15.79 -1.75
CA GLY A 144 -8.50 -16.12 -0.66
C GLY A 144 -7.85 -16.99 0.39
N VAL A 145 -8.67 -17.52 1.31
CA VAL A 145 -8.23 -18.42 2.38
C VAL A 145 -9.07 -19.70 2.33
N VAL A 146 -8.40 -20.85 2.22
CA VAL A 146 -9.04 -22.16 2.33
C VAL A 146 -9.13 -22.54 3.80
N LYS A 147 -10.34 -22.84 4.27
CA LYS A 147 -10.62 -23.22 5.66
C LYS A 147 -11.44 -24.51 5.68
N ASP A 148 -11.26 -25.27 6.75
CA ASP A 148 -12.15 -26.36 7.10
C ASP A 148 -13.52 -25.79 7.49
N ASN A 149 -14.59 -26.27 6.87
CA ASN A 149 -15.95 -25.77 7.08
C ASN A 149 -16.49 -26.11 8.49
N GLU A 150 -16.01 -27.18 9.12
CA GLU A 150 -16.46 -27.57 10.46
C GLU A 150 -15.67 -26.82 11.55
N THR A 151 -14.34 -26.79 11.42
CA THR A 151 -13.47 -26.23 12.47
C THR A 151 -13.12 -24.76 12.25
N LEU A 152 -13.40 -24.21 11.07
CA LEU A 152 -13.00 -22.87 10.60
C LEU A 152 -11.47 -22.62 10.61
N LYS A 153 -10.67 -23.67 10.80
CA LYS A 153 -9.20 -23.58 10.79
C LYS A 153 -8.67 -23.51 9.35
N PRO A 154 -7.57 -22.78 9.12
CA PRO A 154 -6.95 -22.72 7.81
C PRO A 154 -6.38 -24.07 7.39
N ILE A 155 -6.49 -24.40 6.10
CA ILE A 155 -5.93 -25.63 5.53
C ILE A 155 -4.64 -25.29 4.79
N HIS A 156 -3.51 -25.70 5.34
CA HIS A 156 -2.19 -25.62 4.71
C HIS A 156 -2.02 -26.73 3.66
N GLY A 157 -1.42 -26.42 2.52
CA GLY A 157 -1.12 -27.44 1.50
C GLY A 157 -2.29 -27.76 0.57
N ALA A 158 -3.42 -27.05 0.67
CA ALA A 158 -4.55 -27.24 -0.25
C ALA A 158 -4.16 -26.77 -1.65
N LYS A 159 -4.45 -27.60 -2.66
CA LYS A 159 -4.23 -27.30 -4.07
C LYS A 159 -5.43 -26.53 -4.61
N VAL A 160 -5.16 -25.39 -5.23
CA VAL A 160 -6.16 -24.51 -5.84
C VAL A 160 -5.87 -24.42 -7.33
N LYS A 161 -6.79 -24.93 -8.17
CA LYS A 161 -6.66 -24.95 -9.63
C LYS A 161 -7.92 -24.41 -10.30
N ILE A 162 -7.81 -24.02 -11.56
CA ILE A 162 -8.96 -23.61 -12.37
C ILE A 162 -9.51 -24.84 -13.10
N VAL A 163 -10.83 -24.97 -13.19
CA VAL A 163 -11.47 -26.03 -13.99
C VAL A 163 -10.92 -26.00 -15.43
N GLY A 164 -10.32 -27.11 -15.87
CA GLY A 164 -9.73 -27.23 -17.21
C GLY A 164 -8.29 -26.71 -17.34
N ASN A 165 -7.71 -26.14 -16.29
CA ASN A 165 -6.28 -25.79 -16.22
C ASN A 165 -5.53 -26.83 -15.36
N THR A 166 -4.40 -27.32 -15.86
CA THR A 166 -3.62 -28.35 -15.17
C THR A 166 -2.67 -27.80 -14.10
N HIS A 167 -2.38 -26.50 -14.12
CA HIS A 167 -1.53 -25.87 -13.11
C HIS A 167 -2.34 -25.47 -11.86
N HIS A 168 -1.74 -25.70 -10.69
CA HIS A 168 -2.32 -25.42 -9.39
C HIS A 168 -1.33 -24.63 -8.53
N VAL A 169 -1.86 -23.82 -7.62
CA VAL A 169 -1.10 -23.20 -6.53
C VAL A 169 -1.45 -23.89 -5.21
N VAL A 170 -0.58 -23.76 -4.22
CA VAL A 170 -0.73 -24.40 -2.92
C VAL A 170 -0.91 -23.35 -1.82
N THR A 171 -1.81 -23.59 -0.87
CA THR A 171 -2.07 -22.64 0.21
C THR A 171 -0.92 -22.51 1.20
N SER A 172 -0.74 -21.29 1.74
CA SER A 172 0.23 -20.98 2.81
C SER A 172 -0.15 -21.64 4.13
N LYS A 173 0.70 -21.54 5.16
CA LYS A 173 0.40 -22.04 6.52
C LYS A 173 -0.87 -21.43 7.11
N ARG A 174 -1.28 -20.25 6.62
CA ARG A 174 -2.51 -19.55 7.00
C ARG A 174 -3.71 -19.89 6.09
N GLY A 175 -3.57 -20.87 5.20
CA GLY A 175 -4.60 -21.26 4.24
C GLY A 175 -4.73 -20.30 3.06
N GLU A 176 -3.86 -19.29 2.95
CA GLU A 176 -3.97 -18.25 1.92
C GLU A 176 -3.49 -18.77 0.57
N TYR A 177 -4.16 -18.38 -0.52
CA TYR A 177 -3.71 -18.62 -1.89
C TYR A 177 -3.77 -17.35 -2.73
N TRP A 178 -2.93 -17.30 -3.77
CA TRP A 178 -2.94 -16.30 -4.82
C TRP A 178 -2.80 -17.02 -6.16
N ARG A 179 -3.82 -16.93 -7.00
CA ARG A 179 -3.89 -17.52 -8.32
C ARG A 179 -3.99 -16.41 -9.36
N LEU A 180 -2.87 -16.07 -9.97
CA LEU A 180 -2.83 -15.08 -11.04
C LEU A 180 -3.59 -15.59 -12.27
N LEU A 181 -4.46 -14.75 -12.83
CA LEU A 181 -5.34 -15.09 -13.95
C LEU A 181 -5.56 -13.85 -14.83
N MET A 182 -5.91 -14.10 -16.09
CA MET A 182 -6.52 -13.05 -16.93
C MET A 182 -7.90 -12.67 -16.38
N PRO A 183 -8.43 -11.48 -16.71
CA PRO A 183 -9.81 -11.12 -16.40
C PRO A 183 -10.78 -12.11 -17.04
N GLY A 184 -11.75 -12.58 -16.25
CA GLY A 184 -12.74 -13.54 -16.69
C GLY A 184 -13.46 -14.23 -15.53
N ASN A 185 -14.45 -15.04 -15.88
CA ASN A 185 -15.19 -15.86 -14.92
C ASN A 185 -14.59 -17.25 -14.88
N TYR A 186 -14.19 -17.68 -13.69
CA TYR A 186 -13.52 -18.96 -13.47
C TYR A 186 -14.20 -19.72 -12.35
N SER A 187 -14.17 -21.05 -12.44
CA SER A 187 -14.48 -21.93 -11.32
C SER A 187 -13.19 -22.49 -10.76
N LEU A 188 -13.02 -22.38 -9.44
CA LEU A 188 -11.87 -22.93 -8.73
C LEU A 188 -12.21 -24.34 -8.25
N VAL A 189 -11.25 -25.25 -8.39
CA VAL A 189 -11.28 -26.56 -7.74
C VAL A 189 -10.26 -26.52 -6.61
N VAL A 190 -10.72 -26.81 -5.40
CA VAL A 190 -9.90 -26.91 -4.20
C VAL A 190 -9.81 -28.37 -3.79
N GLU A 191 -8.59 -28.86 -3.57
CA GLU A 191 -8.30 -30.23 -3.16
C GLU A 191 -7.32 -30.21 -1.97
N ALA A 192 -7.64 -30.90 -0.88
CA ALA A 192 -6.75 -31.04 0.27
C ALA A 192 -6.78 -32.47 0.79
N ASP A 193 -5.64 -32.96 1.29
CA ASP A 193 -5.55 -34.32 1.84
C ASP A 193 -6.48 -34.48 3.05
N GLY A 194 -7.32 -35.51 3.02
CA GLY A 194 -8.32 -35.74 4.06
C GLY A 194 -9.65 -34.99 3.87
N PHE A 195 -9.77 -34.16 2.83
CA PHE A 195 -11.00 -33.44 2.48
C PHE A 195 -11.57 -33.90 1.12
N GLY A 196 -12.86 -33.68 0.90
CA GLY A 196 -13.47 -33.80 -0.42
C GLY A 196 -12.99 -32.68 -1.35
N SER A 197 -13.01 -32.92 -2.67
CA SER A 197 -12.79 -31.84 -3.63
C SER A 197 -14.02 -30.93 -3.68
N GLU A 198 -13.79 -29.62 -3.63
CA GLU A 198 -14.84 -28.62 -3.73
C GLU A 198 -14.66 -27.77 -4.99
N VAL A 199 -15.77 -27.50 -5.68
CA VAL A 199 -15.80 -26.57 -6.82
C VAL A 199 -16.47 -25.28 -6.36
N VAL A 200 -15.69 -24.21 -6.29
CA VAL A 200 -16.18 -22.87 -6.01
C VAL A 200 -16.62 -22.23 -7.34
N GLY A 201 -17.86 -21.73 -7.36
CA GLY A 201 -18.61 -21.33 -8.55
C GLY A 201 -17.97 -20.23 -9.42
N PRO A 202 -18.62 -19.87 -10.55
CA PRO A 202 -18.11 -18.92 -11.54
C PRO A 202 -18.07 -17.45 -11.06
N ASP A 203 -18.57 -17.18 -9.85
CA ASP A 203 -18.65 -15.86 -9.22
C ASP A 203 -17.41 -15.51 -8.39
N VAL A 204 -16.28 -16.18 -8.61
CA VAL A 204 -14.98 -15.64 -8.16
C VAL A 204 -14.63 -14.56 -9.18
N PRO A 205 -14.87 -13.27 -8.91
CA PRO A 205 -14.40 -12.25 -9.84
C PRO A 205 -12.88 -12.40 -9.81
N ALA A 206 -12.25 -12.64 -10.97
CA ALA A 206 -10.88 -12.23 -11.10
C ALA A 206 -10.91 -10.73 -10.81
N LEU A 207 -10.47 -10.33 -9.61
CA LEU A 207 -10.45 -8.93 -9.19
C LEU A 207 -9.56 -8.24 -10.21
N ASP A 208 -10.20 -7.51 -11.12
CA ASP A 208 -9.49 -6.58 -11.97
C ASP A 208 -9.20 -5.41 -11.05
N PHE A 209 -8.07 -5.50 -10.32
CA PHE A 209 -7.31 -4.30 -10.12
C PHE A 209 -6.82 -3.89 -11.52
N VAL A 210 -7.73 -3.31 -12.31
CA VAL A 210 -7.32 -2.26 -13.22
C VAL A 210 -6.68 -1.27 -12.26
N HIS A 211 -5.34 -1.28 -12.19
CA HIS A 211 -4.61 -0.23 -11.51
C HIS A 211 -5.11 1.07 -12.14
N HIS A 212 -6.06 1.72 -11.47
CA HIS A 212 -6.68 2.95 -11.90
C HIS A 212 -5.55 3.89 -12.24
N ASN A 213 -5.38 4.07 -13.54
CA ASN A 213 -4.42 4.90 -14.22
C ASN A 213 -3.12 5.19 -13.43
N TYR A 214 -2.44 4.13 -12.96
CA TYR A 214 -1.06 4.29 -12.52
C TYR A 214 -0.24 4.84 -13.67
N SER A 215 -0.61 4.64 -14.94
CA SER A 215 0.01 5.34 -16.07
C SER A 215 -0.08 6.86 -15.97
N SER A 216 -1.17 7.47 -15.54
CA SER A 216 -1.26 8.92 -15.37
C SER A 216 -0.56 9.41 -14.10
N MET A 217 -0.71 8.69 -12.97
CA MET A 217 0.01 9.05 -11.73
C MET A 217 1.52 8.79 -11.85
N GLN A 218 1.92 7.76 -12.57
CA GLN A 218 3.30 7.41 -12.89
C GLN A 218 3.84 8.29 -14.00
N SER A 219 3.05 8.68 -15.00
CA SER A 219 3.48 9.68 -16.01
C SER A 219 3.59 11.05 -15.36
N TRP A 220 2.72 11.39 -14.40
CA TRP A 220 2.83 12.57 -13.55
C TRP A 220 4.06 12.47 -12.65
N LEU A 221 4.24 11.38 -11.89
CA LEU A 221 5.44 11.14 -11.08
C LEU A 221 6.68 11.15 -11.97
N GLN A 222 6.70 10.52 -13.14
CA GLN A 222 7.81 10.53 -14.09
C GLN A 222 8.06 11.93 -14.66
N SER A 223 7.01 12.70 -14.96
CA SER A 223 7.13 14.09 -15.44
C SER A 223 7.59 15.02 -14.33
N ALA A 224 7.11 14.85 -13.10
CA ALA A 224 7.58 15.53 -11.89
C ALA A 224 9.04 15.15 -11.59
N CYS A 225 9.38 13.86 -11.68
CA CYS A 225 10.75 13.34 -11.57
C CYS A 225 11.66 13.89 -12.69
N ALA A 226 11.13 14.15 -13.88
CA ALA A 226 11.90 14.64 -15.03
C ALA A 226 12.06 16.16 -15.01
N ALA A 227 11.03 16.89 -14.54
CA ALA A 227 11.06 18.32 -14.29
C ALA A 227 11.92 18.68 -13.06
N ARG A 228 11.95 17.78 -12.07
CA ARG A 228 12.67 17.92 -10.79
C ARG A 228 13.43 16.62 -10.46
N PRO A 229 14.58 16.38 -11.10
CA PRO A 229 15.40 15.18 -10.87
C PRO A 229 15.75 14.98 -9.40
N GLU A 230 15.87 16.04 -8.61
CA GLU A 230 16.10 15.97 -7.17
C GLU A 230 15.01 15.21 -6.40
N ILE A 231 13.74 15.20 -6.83
CA ILE A 231 12.65 14.52 -6.10
C ILE A 231 12.80 12.99 -6.22
N CYS A 232 13.25 12.49 -7.37
CA CYS A 232 13.18 11.06 -7.70
C CYS A 232 14.52 10.39 -7.97
N ALA A 233 15.61 11.14 -8.12
CA ALA A 233 16.94 10.57 -8.32
C ALA A 233 17.52 10.06 -6.99
N LEU A 234 16.82 9.15 -6.31
CA LEU A 234 17.23 8.44 -5.08
C LEU A 234 18.17 9.33 -4.24
N ARG A 235 17.57 10.30 -3.54
CA ARG A 235 18.26 11.12 -2.53
C ARG A 235 18.91 10.26 -1.44
N TYR A 236 18.46 9.00 -1.30
CA TYR A 236 19.12 7.98 -0.51
C TYR A 236 20.57 7.74 -0.98
N GLY A 237 21.53 7.89 -0.06
CA GLY A 237 22.97 7.86 -0.34
C GLY A 237 23.55 9.14 -0.94
N LYS A 238 22.74 10.20 -1.13
CA LYS A 238 23.17 11.50 -1.68
C LYS A 238 22.79 12.70 -0.81
N VAL A 239 21.69 12.61 -0.07
CA VAL A 239 21.19 13.63 0.85
C VAL A 239 21.12 12.98 2.22
N ASP A 240 21.97 13.44 3.14
CA ASP A 240 22.13 12.83 4.46
C ASP A 240 20.80 12.77 5.23
N ARG A 241 20.00 13.84 5.18
CA ARG A 241 18.68 13.90 5.82
C ARG A 241 17.76 12.77 5.37
N VAL A 242 17.63 12.58 4.06
CA VAL A 242 16.75 11.53 3.47
C VAL A 242 17.31 10.14 3.71
N THR A 243 18.64 10.00 3.62
CA THR A 243 19.32 8.71 3.86
C THR A 243 19.10 8.25 5.29
N LYS A 244 19.39 9.14 6.24
CA LYS A 244 19.16 8.89 7.66
C LYS A 244 17.70 8.54 7.96
N LEU A 245 16.76 9.31 7.41
CA LEU A 245 15.33 9.06 7.62
C LEU A 245 14.91 7.66 7.15
N LEU A 246 15.39 7.23 5.98
CA LEU A 246 15.07 5.90 5.42
C LEU A 246 15.83 4.75 6.09
N ASP A 247 17.03 4.99 6.61
CA ASP A 247 17.79 3.99 7.38
C ASP A 247 17.18 3.77 8.76
N GLU A 248 16.62 4.81 9.38
CA GLU A 248 16.10 4.79 10.75
C GLU A 248 14.58 4.60 10.83
N THR A 249 13.86 4.72 9.72
CA THR A 249 12.38 4.67 9.69
C THR A 249 11.84 3.72 8.65
N ARG A 250 10.87 2.88 9.06
CA ARG A 250 10.05 2.12 8.13
C ARG A 250 8.81 2.91 7.73
N ILE A 251 8.86 3.55 6.57
CA ILE A 251 7.78 4.40 6.05
C ILE A 251 6.82 3.57 5.20
N TYR A 252 5.52 3.73 5.42
CA TYR A 252 4.46 3.18 4.56
C TYR A 252 3.65 4.33 3.96
N ILE A 253 3.36 4.22 2.66
CA ILE A 253 2.56 5.21 1.94
C ILE A 253 1.39 4.48 1.28
N MET A 254 0.17 4.90 1.60
CA MET A 254 -1.06 4.46 0.97
C MET A 254 -1.62 5.63 0.14
N PRO A 255 -1.36 5.67 -1.18
CA PRO A 255 -1.77 6.82 -2.01
C PRO A 255 -3.29 7.04 -2.05
N SER A 256 -4.08 5.97 -1.95
CA SER A 256 -5.54 6.06 -1.89
C SER A 256 -6.12 4.92 -1.06
N MET A 257 -6.92 5.28 -0.05
CA MET A 257 -7.77 4.35 0.69
C MET A 257 -9.10 4.08 -0.04
N ASN A 258 -9.54 5.01 -0.90
CA ASN A 258 -10.82 4.94 -1.63
C ASN A 258 -10.59 5.09 -3.15
N PRO A 259 -10.01 4.08 -3.82
CA PRO A 259 -9.77 4.14 -5.26
C PRO A 259 -11.07 4.21 -6.08
N ASP A 260 -12.13 3.51 -5.64
CA ASP A 260 -13.42 3.47 -6.33
C ASP A 260 -14.09 4.85 -6.34
N GLY A 261 -14.10 5.52 -5.18
CA GLY A 261 -14.63 6.88 -5.06
C GLY A 261 -13.82 7.89 -5.87
N HIS A 262 -12.49 7.76 -5.90
CA HIS A 262 -11.63 8.62 -6.72
C HIS A 262 -11.98 8.49 -8.21
N GLU A 263 -12.16 7.28 -8.74
CA GLU A 263 -12.44 7.13 -10.16
C GLU A 263 -13.79 7.73 -10.55
N HIS A 264 -14.81 7.53 -9.71
CA HIS A 264 -16.11 8.15 -9.93
C HIS A 264 -16.03 9.69 -9.95
N ALA A 265 -15.19 10.29 -9.09
CA ALA A 265 -14.94 11.73 -9.10
C ALA A 265 -14.22 12.18 -10.39
N TYR A 266 -13.23 11.40 -10.84
CA TYR A 266 -12.44 11.70 -12.03
C TYR A 266 -13.28 11.64 -13.32
N GLU A 267 -14.14 10.63 -13.46
CA GLU A 267 -15.05 10.52 -14.61
C GLU A 267 -16.00 11.71 -14.70
N GLU A 268 -16.61 12.11 -13.58
CA GLU A 268 -17.50 13.28 -13.54
C GLU A 268 -16.73 14.58 -13.81
N TYR A 269 -15.52 14.71 -13.26
CA TYR A 269 -14.64 15.85 -13.56
C TYR A 269 -14.37 15.99 -15.06
N GLN A 270 -14.03 14.89 -15.75
CA GLN A 270 -13.80 14.91 -17.20
C GLN A 270 -15.08 15.22 -18.00
N ARG A 271 -16.22 14.70 -17.56
CA ARG A 271 -17.53 15.00 -18.16
C ARG A 271 -17.85 16.49 -18.06
N LEU A 272 -17.62 17.10 -16.89
CA LEU A 272 -17.88 18.52 -16.66
C LEU A 272 -16.92 19.40 -17.46
N ARG A 273 -15.63 19.02 -17.54
CA ARG A 273 -14.61 19.75 -18.31
C ARG A 273 -14.92 19.82 -19.81
N THR A 274 -15.54 18.78 -20.36
CA THR A 274 -15.89 18.67 -21.79
C THR A 274 -17.27 19.24 -22.13
N SER A 275 -18.08 19.58 -21.13
CA SER A 275 -19.41 20.15 -21.32
C SER A 275 -19.36 21.68 -21.60
N SER A 276 -20.19 22.15 -22.53
CA SER A 276 -20.30 23.56 -22.92
C SER A 276 -21.18 24.40 -21.99
N LEU A 277 -21.40 23.96 -20.75
CA LEU A 277 -22.24 24.66 -19.77
C LEU A 277 -21.51 25.89 -19.18
N PRO A 278 -22.24 26.96 -18.82
CA PRO A 278 -21.64 28.14 -18.19
C PRO A 278 -20.97 27.74 -16.88
N ARG A 279 -19.67 28.03 -16.76
CA ARG A 279 -18.87 27.74 -15.56
C ARG A 279 -19.35 28.64 -14.40
N SER A 280 -20.11 28.08 -13.46
CA SER A 280 -20.00 28.54 -12.07
C SER A 280 -18.62 28.13 -11.56
N ASP A 281 -18.01 28.98 -10.72
CA ASP A 281 -16.68 28.80 -10.12
C ASP A 281 -16.30 27.32 -9.88
N PRO A 282 -15.25 26.79 -10.56
CA PRO A 282 -14.86 25.38 -10.47
C PRO A 282 -14.47 24.94 -9.05
N THR A 283 -14.18 25.88 -8.15
CA THR A 283 -13.91 25.64 -6.72
C THR A 283 -15.15 25.23 -5.92
N GLN A 284 -16.37 25.33 -6.48
CA GLN A 284 -17.64 25.01 -5.82
C GLN A 284 -18.34 23.75 -6.33
N ILE A 285 -17.73 23.00 -7.26
CA ILE A 285 -18.33 21.78 -7.79
C ILE A 285 -18.09 20.65 -6.79
N VAL A 286 -19.15 20.24 -6.08
CA VAL A 286 -19.15 19.02 -5.29
C VAL A 286 -19.18 17.83 -6.25
N LEU A 287 -18.01 17.26 -6.53
CA LEU A 287 -17.91 16.03 -7.31
C LEU A 287 -18.48 14.85 -6.49
N PRO A 288 -19.16 13.90 -7.16
CA PRO A 288 -19.44 12.61 -6.54
C PRO A 288 -18.12 11.85 -6.32
N GLY A 289 -18.09 10.83 -5.46
CA GLY A 289 -16.89 10.02 -5.21
C GLY A 289 -16.21 10.22 -3.85
N ARG A 290 -16.74 11.08 -2.97
CA ARG A 290 -16.30 11.13 -1.56
C ARG A 290 -16.50 9.78 -0.86
N ALA A 291 -17.67 9.18 -1.04
CA ALA A 291 -18.02 7.90 -0.48
C ALA A 291 -17.36 6.74 -1.24
N ASN A 292 -17.30 5.56 -0.65
CA ASN A 292 -16.88 4.35 -1.35
C ASN A 292 -17.95 3.84 -2.33
N ALA A 293 -17.71 2.68 -2.97
CA ALA A 293 -18.63 2.08 -3.95
C ALA A 293 -20.05 1.81 -3.39
N ASN A 294 -20.19 1.63 -2.08
CA ASN A 294 -21.48 1.41 -1.42
C ASN A 294 -22.16 2.71 -0.95
N GLY A 295 -21.60 3.88 -1.27
CA GLY A 295 -22.13 5.17 -0.85
C GLY A 295 -21.88 5.50 0.63
N VAL A 296 -20.93 4.82 1.28
CA VAL A 296 -20.56 5.05 2.68
C VAL A 296 -19.35 5.99 2.77
N ASP A 297 -19.40 6.95 3.70
CA ASP A 297 -18.27 7.81 4.04
C ASP A 297 -17.30 7.04 4.93
N LEU A 298 -16.14 6.64 4.38
CA LEU A 298 -15.15 5.83 5.09
C LEU A 298 -14.62 6.52 6.36
N ASN A 299 -14.56 7.87 6.39
CA ASN A 299 -14.16 8.61 7.58
C ASN A 299 -15.32 8.82 8.58
N ARG A 300 -16.37 7.99 8.48
CA ARG A 300 -17.47 7.84 9.46
C ARG A 300 -17.73 6.37 9.80
N ASP A 301 -16.95 5.45 9.24
CA ASP A 301 -17.18 4.00 9.33
C ASP A 301 -16.28 3.32 10.37
N PHE A 302 -15.33 4.02 11.00
CA PHE A 302 -14.51 3.43 12.05
C PHE A 302 -15.30 3.24 13.36
N PRO A 303 -14.95 2.25 14.20
CA PRO A 303 -15.51 2.11 15.54
C PRO A 303 -15.34 3.38 16.38
N ASP A 304 -16.40 3.75 17.09
CA ASP A 304 -16.43 4.88 18.00
C ASP A 304 -17.28 4.49 19.20
N ASP A 305 -16.72 4.56 20.41
CA ASP A 305 -17.40 4.19 21.66
C ASP A 305 -18.65 5.06 21.95
N LEU A 306 -18.80 6.19 21.26
CA LEU A 306 -19.95 7.07 21.34
C LEU A 306 -21.08 6.69 20.36
N ILE A 307 -20.86 5.68 19.51
CA ILE A 307 -21.86 5.14 18.57
C ILE A 307 -22.28 3.73 19.03
N PRO A 308 -23.59 3.44 19.15
CA PRO A 308 -24.04 2.09 19.46
C PRO A 308 -23.50 1.06 18.45
N ARG A 309 -22.93 -0.05 18.93
CA ARG A 309 -22.39 -1.13 18.08
C ARG A 309 -23.37 -1.65 17.02
N SER A 310 -24.68 -1.52 17.25
CA SER A 310 -25.73 -1.92 16.30
C SER A 310 -25.79 -1.04 15.04
N VAL A 311 -25.32 0.20 15.08
CA VAL A 311 -25.23 1.11 13.92
C VAL A 311 -24.01 0.79 13.04
N LEU A 312 -23.10 -0.03 13.56
CA LEU A 312 -21.78 -0.32 13.04
C LEU A 312 -21.64 -1.77 12.54
N ALA A 313 -22.77 -2.44 12.25
CA ALA A 313 -22.78 -3.81 11.76
C ALA A 313 -22.25 -3.85 10.31
N GLU A 314 -21.15 -4.60 10.12
CA GLU A 314 -20.37 -4.79 8.89
C GLU A 314 -19.66 -3.53 8.37
N ARG A 315 -18.34 -3.48 8.60
CA ARG A 315 -17.45 -2.44 8.09
C ARG A 315 -17.31 -2.53 6.59
N GLN A 316 -17.10 -1.38 5.94
CA GLN A 316 -16.70 -1.36 4.56
C GLN A 316 -15.35 -2.08 4.38
N PRO A 317 -15.13 -2.74 3.23
CA PRO A 317 -13.91 -3.52 3.01
C PRO A 317 -12.64 -2.67 3.14
N GLU A 318 -12.67 -1.39 2.76
CA GLU A 318 -11.57 -0.46 2.90
C GLU A 318 -11.29 -0.14 4.38
N THR A 319 -12.34 0.14 5.15
CA THR A 319 -12.26 0.39 6.60
C THR A 319 -11.68 -0.83 7.31
N GLN A 320 -12.21 -2.03 7.02
CA GLN A 320 -11.73 -3.26 7.63
C GLN A 320 -10.26 -3.54 7.27
N ALA A 321 -9.87 -3.33 6.01
CA ALA A 321 -8.48 -3.52 5.58
C ALA A 321 -7.51 -2.58 6.31
N VAL A 322 -7.87 -1.30 6.48
CA VAL A 322 -7.06 -0.34 7.24
C VAL A 322 -7.01 -0.71 8.73
N MET A 323 -8.13 -1.14 9.32
CA MET A 323 -8.14 -1.61 10.70
C MET A 323 -7.22 -2.83 10.90
N ASP A 324 -7.32 -3.84 10.05
CA ASP A 324 -6.50 -5.04 10.11
C ASP A 324 -5.02 -4.71 9.91
N TRP A 325 -4.71 -3.80 8.99
CA TRP A 325 -3.35 -3.32 8.74
C TRP A 325 -2.78 -2.57 9.95
N ALA A 326 -3.54 -1.65 10.53
CA ALA A 326 -3.16 -0.86 11.68
C ALA A 326 -2.96 -1.71 12.94
N LEU A 327 -3.80 -2.75 13.15
CA LEU A 327 -3.68 -3.67 14.28
C LEU A 327 -2.58 -4.72 14.10
N SER A 328 -2.25 -5.09 12.85
CA SER A 328 -1.18 -6.05 12.55
C SER A 328 0.22 -5.43 12.55
N SER A 329 0.30 -4.10 12.47
CA SER A 329 1.53 -3.31 12.47
C SER A 329 1.65 -2.50 13.75
N HIS A 330 2.88 -2.16 14.16
CA HIS A 330 3.11 -1.29 15.31
C HIS A 330 3.39 0.15 14.82
N PHE A 331 2.35 0.83 14.31
CA PHE A 331 2.46 2.22 13.89
C PHE A 331 2.63 3.15 15.11
N VAL A 332 3.44 4.19 14.92
CA VAL A 332 3.82 5.16 15.97
C VAL A 332 3.30 6.55 15.63
N LEU A 333 3.41 6.95 14.37
CA LEU A 333 2.99 8.26 13.86
C LEU A 333 2.37 8.08 12.47
N SER A 334 1.21 8.69 12.25
CA SER A 334 0.48 8.62 10.97
C SER A 334 -0.21 9.93 10.64
N ALA A 335 -0.40 10.18 9.34
CA ALA A 335 -1.25 11.24 8.85
C ALA A 335 -2.15 10.71 7.72
N ASN A 336 -3.43 11.09 7.75
CA ASN A 336 -4.33 10.92 6.61
C ASN A 336 -4.58 12.27 5.94
N PHE A 337 -4.59 12.29 4.60
CA PHE A 337 -4.65 13.52 3.82
C PHE A 337 -6.03 13.73 3.22
N HIS A 338 -6.53 14.96 3.31
CA HIS A 338 -7.82 15.39 2.85
C HIS A 338 -7.72 16.68 2.02
N GLY A 339 -8.81 17.00 1.32
CA GLY A 339 -8.98 18.26 0.62
C GLY A 339 -10.33 18.89 0.94
N GLY A 340 -10.39 20.21 0.81
CA GLY A 340 -11.50 21.09 1.13
C GLY A 340 -11.06 22.32 1.94
N PHE A 341 -9.97 22.18 2.68
CA PHE A 341 -9.39 23.22 3.54
C PHE A 341 -7.86 23.15 3.53
N ILE A 342 -7.22 24.11 4.21
CA ILE A 342 -5.76 24.12 4.44
C ILE A 342 -5.54 24.25 5.95
N VAL A 343 -5.42 23.11 6.63
CA VAL A 343 -5.27 23.03 8.10
C VAL A 343 -4.81 21.64 8.53
N ALA A 344 -3.98 21.57 9.58
CA ALA A 344 -3.68 20.31 10.27
C ALA A 344 -4.66 20.12 11.45
N ASN A 345 -5.56 19.15 11.29
CA ASN A 345 -6.56 18.75 12.26
C ASN A 345 -6.00 17.67 13.20
N TYR A 346 -6.27 17.81 14.50
CA TYR A 346 -5.80 16.86 15.51
C TYR A 346 -6.89 16.44 16.50
N PRO A 347 -6.73 15.28 17.16
CA PRO A 347 -7.70 14.74 18.09
C PRO A 347 -8.09 15.64 19.26
N TYR A 348 -9.28 15.45 19.83
CA TYR A 348 -10.32 14.54 19.32
C TYR A 348 -11.24 15.21 18.30
N ASP A 349 -11.68 14.40 17.34
CA ASP A 349 -12.68 14.75 16.32
C ASP A 349 -14.11 14.76 16.89
N ALA A 350 -14.38 13.90 17.88
CA ALA A 350 -15.62 13.88 18.65
C ALA A 350 -15.43 14.40 20.08
N CYS A 351 -16.50 14.89 20.70
CA CYS A 351 -16.45 15.28 22.10
C CYS A 351 -16.33 14.05 23.00
N ARG A 352 -15.30 14.02 23.85
CA ARG A 352 -15.04 12.93 24.81
C ARG A 352 -15.10 13.39 26.26
N ASN A 353 -16.03 14.30 26.58
CA ASN A 353 -16.25 14.77 27.94
C ASN A 353 -17.00 13.72 28.78
N PRO A 354 -16.45 13.24 29.92
CA PRO A 354 -17.12 12.27 30.79
C PRO A 354 -18.42 12.77 31.45
N TYR A 355 -18.74 14.06 31.35
CA TYR A 355 -19.96 14.66 31.90
C TYR A 355 -21.07 14.93 30.85
N ASP A 356 -20.90 14.48 29.61
CA ASP A 356 -21.93 14.52 28.54
C ASP A 356 -22.49 15.91 28.15
N VAL A 357 -21.93 17.01 28.68
CA VAL A 357 -22.28 18.37 28.26
C VAL A 357 -21.26 18.86 27.24
N CYS A 358 -21.49 18.53 25.97
CA CYS A 358 -20.67 19.00 24.86
C CYS A 358 -21.43 20.08 24.09
N LEU A 359 -20.99 21.33 24.22
CA LEU A 359 -21.44 22.38 23.31
C LEU A 359 -20.88 22.09 21.92
N GLN A 360 -21.64 22.41 20.89
CA GLN A 360 -21.13 22.38 19.53
C GLN A 360 -19.86 23.24 19.44
N SER A 361 -18.82 22.73 18.77
CA SER A 361 -17.53 23.42 18.60
C SER A 361 -16.76 23.69 19.91
N SER A 362 -16.97 22.87 20.95
CA SER A 362 -16.13 22.91 22.15
C SER A 362 -14.79 22.20 21.95
N TYR A 363 -13.77 22.58 22.70
CA TYR A 363 -12.47 21.88 22.69
C TYR A 363 -12.59 20.47 23.27
N SER A 364 -12.13 19.44 22.54
CA SER A 364 -12.11 18.05 22.99
C SER A 364 -10.67 17.60 23.20
N VAL A 365 -10.20 17.71 24.44
CA VAL A 365 -8.81 17.47 24.84
C VAL A 365 -8.47 15.97 24.84
N SER A 366 -7.32 15.62 24.29
CA SER A 366 -6.75 14.27 24.42
C SER A 366 -5.67 14.21 25.51
N PRO A 367 -5.34 13.03 26.08
CA PRO A 367 -4.25 12.92 27.04
C PRO A 367 -2.89 13.41 26.50
N ASP A 368 -2.70 13.37 25.18
CA ASP A 368 -1.49 13.83 24.48
C ASP A 368 -1.69 15.17 23.73
N ASP A 369 -2.60 16.02 24.21
CA ASP A 369 -2.99 17.27 23.51
C ASP A 369 -1.81 18.18 23.14
N ASP A 370 -0.89 18.42 24.07
CA ASP A 370 0.28 19.27 23.80
C ASP A 370 1.20 18.67 22.73
N LEU A 371 1.37 17.34 22.71
CA LEU A 371 2.10 16.62 21.67
C LEU A 371 1.40 16.80 20.32
N TYR A 372 0.08 16.58 20.27
CA TYR A 372 -0.72 16.75 19.05
C TYR A 372 -0.63 18.17 18.48
N ARG A 373 -0.73 19.18 19.34
CA ARG A 373 -0.56 20.58 18.95
C ARG A 373 0.85 20.85 18.41
N ASN A 374 1.88 20.23 18.99
CA ASN A 374 3.26 20.37 18.52
C ASN A 374 3.47 19.72 17.14
N ILE A 375 3.14 18.44 16.98
CA ILE A 375 3.37 17.73 15.71
C ILE A 375 2.52 18.29 14.57
N SER A 376 1.29 18.75 14.86
CA SER A 376 0.44 19.41 13.87
C SER A 376 1.03 20.76 13.44
N LYS A 377 1.62 21.50 14.39
CA LYS A 377 2.34 22.75 14.08
C LYS A 377 3.60 22.50 13.26
N VAL A 378 4.31 21.40 13.48
CA VAL A 378 5.48 21.06 12.67
C VAL A 378 5.09 20.94 11.20
N TYR A 379 4.01 20.22 10.90
CA TYR A 379 3.49 20.15 9.53
C TYR A 379 3.06 21.53 9.03
N ALA A 380 2.20 22.21 9.79
CA ALA A 380 1.57 23.46 9.37
C ALA A 380 2.59 24.59 9.15
N MET A 381 3.55 24.78 10.06
CA MET A 381 4.55 25.85 9.99
C MET A 381 5.59 25.63 8.89
N ALA A 382 5.82 24.39 8.49
CA ALA A 382 6.66 24.06 7.35
C ALA A 382 5.94 24.28 6.00
N ASN A 383 4.61 24.37 6.00
CA ASN A 383 3.82 24.63 4.80
C ASN A 383 3.64 26.16 4.64
N PRO A 384 4.13 26.76 3.53
CA PRO A 384 4.06 28.20 3.32
C PRO A 384 2.66 28.79 3.31
N ARG A 385 1.62 27.99 3.05
CA ARG A 385 0.22 28.45 3.05
C ARG A 385 -0.45 28.16 4.38
N MET A 386 -0.29 26.94 4.92
CA MET A 386 -0.97 26.52 6.15
C MET A 386 -0.44 27.26 7.40
N GLY A 387 0.86 27.53 7.48
CA GLY A 387 1.50 28.14 8.65
C GLY A 387 1.20 29.63 8.83
N HIS A 388 0.58 30.27 7.83
CA HIS A 388 0.23 31.68 7.85
C HIS A 388 -1.25 31.88 8.22
N VAL A 389 -1.53 32.90 9.05
CA VAL A 389 -2.89 33.23 9.56
C VAL A 389 -3.73 33.96 8.51
N GLU A 390 -3.48 33.73 7.22
CA GLU A 390 -4.34 34.26 6.17
C GLU A 390 -5.49 33.28 5.95
N CYS A 391 -6.72 33.77 6.06
CA CYS A 391 -7.90 32.94 5.85
C CYS A 391 -8.01 32.53 4.38
N GLN A 392 -7.96 31.23 4.09
CA GLN A 392 -7.72 30.75 2.72
C GLN A 392 -8.90 30.00 2.09
N CYS A 393 -9.64 29.22 2.87
CA CYS A 393 -10.64 28.29 2.34
C CYS A 393 -12.02 28.46 2.99
N GLY A 394 -13.06 27.95 2.33
CA GLY A 394 -14.44 27.94 2.84
C GLY A 394 -15.26 29.18 2.45
N ARG A 395 -16.59 29.11 2.64
CA ARG A 395 -17.51 30.21 2.27
C ARG A 395 -17.25 31.51 3.03
N ASP A 396 -16.74 31.38 4.25
CA ASP A 396 -16.52 32.51 5.17
C ASP A 396 -15.03 32.87 5.32
N HIS A 397 -14.14 32.28 4.51
CA HIS A 397 -12.69 32.36 4.68
C HIS A 397 -12.31 31.98 6.12
N GLU A 398 -12.32 30.68 6.40
CA GLU A 398 -11.96 30.17 7.73
C GLU A 398 -10.48 30.40 8.03
N CYS A 399 -10.20 30.72 9.28
CA CYS A 399 -8.88 31.10 9.77
C CYS A 399 -8.48 30.19 10.94
N TYR A 400 -7.34 29.51 10.82
CA TYR A 400 -6.84 28.61 11.84
C TYR A 400 -5.53 29.17 12.41
N PRO A 401 -5.53 29.75 13.62
CA PRO A 401 -4.32 30.30 14.23
C PRO A 401 -3.20 29.26 14.32
N GLY A 402 -2.09 29.53 13.63
CA GLY A 402 -0.96 28.62 13.53
C GLY A 402 -1.18 27.40 12.65
N GLY A 403 -2.20 27.42 11.79
CA GLY A 403 -2.47 26.38 10.79
C GLY A 403 -2.96 25.05 11.36
N ILE A 404 -3.41 25.04 12.61
CA ILE A 404 -3.89 23.82 13.29
C ILE A 404 -5.28 24.02 13.88
N VAL A 405 -6.04 22.93 14.01
CA VAL A 405 -7.35 22.95 14.67
C VAL A 405 -7.64 21.64 15.40
N ASN A 406 -8.26 21.73 16.59
CA ASN A 406 -8.81 20.54 17.25
C ASN A 406 -10.08 20.12 16.52
N GLY A 407 -10.23 18.83 16.22
CA GLY A 407 -11.31 18.36 15.35
C GLY A 407 -12.70 18.72 15.84
N HIS A 408 -12.98 18.51 17.12
CA HIS A 408 -14.28 18.85 17.67
C HIS A 408 -14.58 20.36 17.71
N VAL A 409 -13.55 21.21 17.90
CA VAL A 409 -13.69 22.68 17.78
C VAL A 409 -14.14 23.05 16.38
N TRP A 410 -13.55 22.41 15.37
CA TRP A 410 -13.88 22.66 13.98
C TRP A 410 -15.29 22.20 13.66
N TYR A 411 -15.53 20.89 13.71
CA TYR A 411 -16.85 20.28 13.68
C TYR A 411 -16.78 18.82 14.15
N SER A 412 -17.82 18.37 14.85
CA SER A 412 -17.86 17.02 15.41
C SER A 412 -17.84 15.93 14.32
N VAL A 413 -16.87 15.03 14.39
CA VAL A 413 -16.74 13.85 13.54
C VAL A 413 -16.70 12.60 14.40
N ARG A 414 -17.67 11.71 14.21
CA ARG A 414 -17.68 10.38 14.86
C ARG A 414 -17.35 9.29 13.85
N GLY A 415 -16.70 8.23 14.33
CA GLY A 415 -16.26 7.11 13.48
C GLY A 415 -15.15 7.47 12.50
N GLY A 416 -14.30 8.43 12.86
CA GLY A 416 -13.14 8.83 12.06
C GLY A 416 -11.92 7.93 12.30
N LEU A 417 -11.07 7.78 11.27
CA LEU A 417 -9.81 7.02 11.35
C LEU A 417 -8.85 7.60 12.39
N GLN A 418 -8.79 8.92 12.49
CA GLN A 418 -7.86 9.65 13.35
C GLN A 418 -8.05 9.27 14.84
N ASP A 419 -9.26 9.44 15.36
CA ASP A 419 -9.58 9.11 16.74
C ASP A 419 -9.47 7.60 16.98
N TRP A 420 -9.96 6.77 16.05
CA TRP A 420 -9.89 5.31 16.16
C TRP A 420 -8.45 4.81 16.30
N SER A 421 -7.53 5.33 15.49
CA SER A 421 -6.12 4.94 15.53
C SER A 421 -5.51 5.22 16.90
N TYR A 422 -5.76 6.41 17.46
CA TYR A 422 -5.25 6.80 18.76
C TYR A 422 -5.83 5.95 19.92
N LEU A 423 -7.10 5.56 19.83
CA LEU A 423 -7.79 4.83 20.90
C LEU A 423 -7.52 3.33 20.89
N HIS A 424 -7.36 2.74 19.70
CA HIS A 424 -7.30 1.29 19.54
C HIS A 424 -5.91 0.75 19.19
N THR A 425 -4.94 1.61 18.92
CA THR A 425 -3.56 1.19 18.57
C THR A 425 -2.52 1.92 19.42
N SER A 426 -1.25 1.96 19.01
CA SER A 426 -0.21 2.84 19.60
C SER A 426 0.09 4.08 18.74
N ASP A 427 -0.64 4.23 17.64
CA ASP A 427 -0.45 5.27 16.64
C ASP A 427 -0.88 6.65 17.14
N THR A 428 -0.10 7.66 16.77
CA THR A 428 -0.44 9.08 16.94
C THR A 428 -0.85 9.61 15.57
N HIS A 429 -2.14 9.88 15.40
CA HIS A 429 -2.72 10.11 14.07
C HIS A 429 -3.25 11.53 13.93
N VAL A 430 -2.89 12.23 12.84
CA VAL A 430 -3.46 13.55 12.49
C VAL A 430 -4.15 13.52 11.13
N THR A 431 -5.08 14.43 10.91
CA THR A 431 -5.74 14.64 9.61
C THR A 431 -5.19 15.92 9.01
N VAL A 432 -4.70 15.89 7.78
CA VAL A 432 -4.11 17.06 7.12
C VAL A 432 -4.93 17.44 5.90
N GLU A 433 -5.54 18.61 5.94
CA GLU A 433 -6.25 19.21 4.81
C GLU A 433 -5.23 20.04 4.01
N VAL A 434 -4.95 19.65 2.77
CA VAL A 434 -3.82 20.20 1.98
C VAL A 434 -4.22 21.16 0.86
N SER A 435 -5.51 21.29 0.58
CA SER A 435 -6.03 22.08 -0.55
C SER A 435 -7.43 22.59 -0.29
N CYS A 436 -7.73 23.84 -0.68
CA CYS A 436 -9.12 24.31 -0.69
C CYS A 436 -9.95 23.54 -1.73
N ASP A 437 -9.38 23.32 -2.91
CA ASP A 437 -10.00 22.54 -3.98
C ASP A 437 -9.83 21.06 -3.71
N LYS A 438 -10.95 20.34 -3.61
CA LYS A 438 -10.94 18.88 -3.34
C LYS A 438 -10.39 18.06 -4.49
N PHE A 439 -10.55 18.55 -5.72
CA PHE A 439 -10.09 17.90 -6.94
C PHE A 439 -9.48 18.95 -7.87
N PRO A 440 -8.28 19.46 -7.54
CA PRO A 440 -7.68 20.56 -8.28
C PRO A 440 -7.18 20.09 -9.67
N PRO A 441 -7.08 20.99 -10.66
CA PRO A 441 -6.52 20.66 -11.97
C PRO A 441 -5.05 20.23 -11.91
N ASP A 442 -4.65 19.33 -12.81
CA ASP A 442 -3.30 18.76 -12.91
C ASP A 442 -2.18 19.83 -12.90
N GLU A 443 -2.41 20.97 -13.54
CA GLU A 443 -1.46 22.08 -13.61
C GLU A 443 -1.09 22.70 -12.25
N THR A 444 -1.86 22.45 -11.20
CA THR A 444 -1.60 22.99 -9.85
C THR A 444 -0.85 22.02 -8.94
N LEU A 445 -0.69 20.76 -9.35
CA LEU A 445 -0.12 19.70 -8.50
C LEU A 445 1.35 19.97 -8.11
N GLU A 446 2.13 20.62 -8.96
CA GLU A 446 3.52 20.99 -8.63
C GLU A 446 3.56 22.00 -7.46
N SER A 447 2.67 22.99 -7.46
CA SER A 447 2.58 23.94 -6.35
C SER A 447 2.17 23.26 -5.05
N TYR A 448 1.22 22.31 -5.09
CA TYR A 448 0.85 21.56 -3.89
C TYR A 448 2.00 20.70 -3.37
N TRP A 449 2.80 20.10 -4.25
CA TRP A 449 4.02 19.41 -3.85
C TRP A 449 5.00 20.36 -3.16
N GLU A 450 5.31 21.50 -3.78
CA GLU A 450 6.26 22.47 -3.22
C GLU A 450 5.82 23.01 -1.86
N ASP A 451 4.51 23.25 -1.68
CA ASP A 451 3.95 23.71 -0.41
C ASP A 451 4.03 22.65 0.70
N ASN A 452 4.07 21.35 0.36
CA ASN A 452 3.96 20.25 1.33
C ASN A 452 5.24 19.39 1.47
N GLU A 453 6.22 19.50 0.57
CA GLU A 453 7.44 18.67 0.58
C GLU A 453 8.15 18.74 1.94
N GLU A 454 8.44 19.95 2.42
CA GLU A 454 9.12 20.14 3.70
C GLU A 454 8.23 19.71 4.88
N SER A 455 6.92 19.98 4.82
CA SER A 455 5.97 19.58 5.86
C SER A 455 5.89 18.09 6.05
N MET A 456 5.81 17.32 4.95
CA MET A 456 5.78 15.86 5.00
C MET A 456 7.09 15.32 5.59
N MET A 457 8.24 15.87 5.17
CA MET A 457 9.55 15.45 5.69
C MET A 457 9.70 15.76 7.19
N ALA A 458 9.41 17.00 7.59
CA ALA A 458 9.50 17.44 8.98
C ALA A 458 8.53 16.69 9.91
N TYR A 459 7.35 16.33 9.39
CA TYR A 459 6.36 15.55 10.11
C TYR A 459 6.82 14.11 10.32
N ILE A 460 7.33 13.42 9.29
CA ILE A 460 7.84 12.05 9.43
C ILE A 460 8.96 12.00 10.47
N GLU A 461 9.84 13.01 10.49
CA GLU A 461 10.92 13.12 11.49
C GLU A 461 10.43 13.16 12.94
N GLN A 462 9.17 13.56 13.19
CA GLN A 462 8.58 13.58 14.53
C GLN A 462 8.41 12.18 15.13
N VAL A 463 8.51 11.12 14.34
CA VAL A 463 8.41 9.73 14.84
C VAL A 463 9.58 9.36 15.77
N HIS A 464 10.69 10.08 15.69
CA HIS A 464 11.91 9.80 16.47
C HIS A 464 11.99 10.55 17.80
N GLN A 465 10.97 11.34 18.16
CA GLN A 465 10.96 12.07 19.43
C GLN A 465 10.41 11.22 20.58
N GLY A 466 10.63 11.69 21.81
CA GLY A 466 10.21 10.99 23.02
C GLY A 466 11.16 9.86 23.40
N ILE A 467 10.60 8.70 23.72
CA ILE A 467 11.35 7.55 24.21
C ILE A 467 10.99 6.28 23.42
N SER A 468 11.96 5.39 23.29
CA SER A 468 11.77 4.05 22.75
C SER A 468 12.72 3.08 23.44
N GLY A 469 12.40 1.80 23.37
CA GLY A 469 13.23 0.76 23.96
C GLY A 469 12.57 -0.61 23.91
N PHE A 470 13.09 -1.52 24.73
CA PHE A 470 12.57 -2.87 24.86
C PHE A 470 12.07 -3.12 26.29
N VAL A 471 11.01 -3.90 26.43
CA VAL A 471 10.63 -4.50 27.71
C VAL A 471 11.26 -5.88 27.77
N LEU A 472 12.11 -6.14 28.76
CA LEU A 472 12.85 -7.40 28.89
C LEU A 472 12.39 -8.17 30.12
N ASP A 473 12.33 -9.49 30.01
CA ASP A 473 12.15 -10.39 31.13
C ASP A 473 13.42 -10.40 32.00
N GLU A 474 13.26 -10.17 33.30
CA GLU A 474 14.39 -10.00 34.23
C GLU A 474 15.24 -11.28 34.36
N ALA A 475 14.62 -12.46 34.29
CA ALA A 475 15.30 -13.73 34.50
C ALA A 475 16.10 -14.17 33.25
N THR A 476 15.57 -13.91 32.06
CA THR A 476 16.12 -14.40 30.80
C THR A 476 16.83 -13.32 29.98
N GLY A 477 16.60 -12.04 30.27
CA GLY A 477 17.05 -10.91 29.47
C GLY A 477 16.41 -10.84 28.08
N SER A 478 15.40 -11.68 27.80
CA SER A 478 14.74 -11.75 26.50
C SER A 478 13.59 -10.74 26.41
N PRO A 479 13.29 -10.18 25.22
CA PRO A 479 12.17 -9.28 25.07
C PRO A 479 10.84 -9.93 25.44
N ILE A 480 10.03 -9.25 26.24
CA ILE A 480 8.66 -9.68 26.51
C ILE A 480 7.79 -9.19 25.36
N VAL A 481 7.30 -10.15 24.60
CA VAL A 481 6.60 -9.91 23.34
C VAL A 481 5.09 -9.93 23.57
N SER A 482 4.37 -8.98 22.95
CA SER A 482 2.91 -9.06 22.92
C SER A 482 2.47 -10.11 21.89
N GLY A 483 1.66 -11.08 22.35
CA GLY A 483 0.98 -12.04 21.48
C GLY A 483 1.83 -13.17 20.87
N ALA A 484 2.83 -13.72 21.58
CA ALA A 484 3.60 -14.86 21.08
C ALA A 484 3.12 -16.22 21.65
N SER A 485 2.92 -17.17 20.71
CA SER A 485 2.69 -18.61 20.85
C SER A 485 1.25 -19.10 21.11
N GLU A 486 0.89 -20.22 20.45
CA GLU A 486 -0.40 -20.94 20.58
C GLU A 486 -0.63 -21.52 21.99
N ASP A 487 0.41 -21.56 22.84
CA ASP A 487 0.37 -22.12 24.20
C ASP A 487 0.66 -21.11 25.33
N ASP A 488 1.05 -19.86 25.02
CA ASP A 488 1.25 -18.81 26.03
C ASP A 488 0.11 -17.78 25.94
N GLN A 489 -0.48 -17.44 27.10
CA GLN A 489 -1.51 -16.41 27.19
C GLN A 489 -1.04 -15.12 26.49
N LYS A 490 -1.87 -14.57 25.59
CA LYS A 490 -1.56 -13.32 24.89
C LYS A 490 -1.25 -12.23 25.91
N ARG A 491 0.03 -11.86 26.01
CA ARG A 491 0.43 -10.78 26.91
C ARG A 491 0.04 -9.41 26.37
N ASP A 492 -0.66 -8.62 27.19
CA ASP A 492 -1.01 -7.23 26.92
C ASP A 492 -0.15 -6.31 27.79
N ILE A 493 1.06 -6.04 27.30
CA ILE A 493 2.02 -5.18 28.00
C ILE A 493 1.86 -3.77 27.48
N ARG A 494 1.72 -2.83 28.42
CA ARG A 494 1.52 -1.42 28.10
C ARG A 494 2.50 -0.55 28.86
N ILE A 495 2.96 0.50 28.18
CA ILE A 495 3.85 1.52 28.73
C ILE A 495 3.03 2.73 29.12
N TYR A 496 3.17 3.14 30.37
CA TYR A 496 2.47 4.27 30.99
C TYR A 496 3.42 5.42 31.24
N VAL A 497 2.84 6.62 31.30
CA VAL A 497 3.52 7.86 31.68
C VAL A 497 2.73 8.50 32.81
N GLU A 498 3.41 8.89 33.89
CA GLU A 498 2.75 9.46 35.07
C GLU A 498 1.97 10.72 34.70
N GLY A 499 0.71 10.78 35.14
CA GLY A 499 -0.18 11.91 34.85
C GLY A 499 -0.73 11.95 33.43
N ASN A 500 -0.55 10.90 32.63
CA ASN A 500 -1.12 10.77 31.30
C ASN A 500 -1.95 9.48 31.19
N ASP A 501 -3.25 9.63 30.92
CA ASP A 501 -4.20 8.52 30.88
C ASP A 501 -4.05 7.63 29.65
N ARG A 502 -3.12 7.95 28.73
CA ARG A 502 -2.80 7.15 27.55
C ARG A 502 -1.57 6.27 27.78
N SER A 503 -1.75 4.97 27.59
CA SER A 503 -0.67 3.98 27.52
C SER A 503 -0.44 3.47 26.10
N VAL A 504 0.79 3.11 25.72
CA VAL A 504 1.12 2.51 24.41
C VAL A 504 1.45 1.03 24.55
N GLY A 505 1.19 0.23 23.52
CA GLY A 505 1.48 -1.20 23.53
C GLY A 505 2.94 -1.52 23.21
N VAL A 506 3.30 -2.79 23.34
CA VAL A 506 4.61 -3.34 22.96
C VAL A 506 4.48 -4.17 21.68
N SER A 507 5.47 -4.09 20.79
CA SER A 507 5.52 -4.82 19.52
C SER A 507 5.76 -6.32 19.73
N LYS A 508 5.63 -7.11 18.65
CA LYS A 508 5.98 -8.55 18.65
C LYS A 508 7.47 -8.82 18.84
N ALA A 509 8.32 -7.79 18.73
CA ALA A 509 9.75 -7.86 19.03
C ALA A 509 10.08 -7.37 20.46
N GLY A 510 9.07 -6.98 21.24
CA GLY A 510 9.23 -6.45 22.59
C GLY A 510 9.60 -4.96 22.62
N GLU A 511 9.49 -4.27 21.48
CA GLU A 511 9.81 -2.85 21.33
C GLU A 511 8.62 -1.97 21.73
N TYR A 512 8.89 -0.81 22.29
CA TYR A 512 7.88 0.23 22.48
C TYR A 512 8.39 1.57 21.97
N PHE A 513 7.45 2.41 21.54
CA PHE A 513 7.70 3.79 21.13
C PHE A 513 6.65 4.68 21.79
N ARG A 514 7.10 5.68 22.54
CA ARG A 514 6.24 6.65 23.20
C ARG A 514 6.70 8.06 22.83
N LEU A 515 5.99 8.65 21.88
CA LEU A 515 6.19 10.05 21.50
C LEU A 515 5.88 10.94 22.70
N LEU A 516 6.81 11.83 23.04
CA LEU A 516 6.71 12.79 24.13
C LEU A 516 7.43 14.07 23.72
N LEU A 517 6.96 15.20 24.24
CA LEU A 517 7.70 16.45 24.15
C LEU A 517 8.97 16.40 25.02
N PRO A 518 9.94 17.30 24.80
CA PRO A 518 11.09 17.42 25.70
C PRO A 518 10.65 17.69 27.15
N GLY A 519 11.04 16.81 28.06
CA GLY A 519 10.62 16.87 29.46
C GLY A 519 11.23 15.76 30.31
N SER A 520 10.91 15.77 31.60
CA SER A 520 11.23 14.68 32.53
C SER A 520 9.94 13.93 32.84
N TYR A 521 9.98 12.60 32.68
CA TYR A 521 8.81 11.74 32.81
C TYR A 521 9.13 10.55 33.72
N VAL A 522 8.14 10.11 34.49
CA VAL A 522 8.15 8.82 35.15
C VAL A 522 7.37 7.86 34.25
N ILE A 523 8.00 6.75 33.88
CA ILE A 523 7.41 5.73 33.01
C ILE A 523 7.49 4.37 33.68
N TRP A 524 6.52 3.51 33.37
CA TRP A 524 6.54 2.12 33.81
C TRP A 524 5.81 1.24 32.79
N ALA A 525 6.06 -0.07 32.87
CA ALA A 525 5.36 -1.08 32.10
C ALA A 525 4.43 -1.86 33.03
N GLU A 526 3.21 -2.16 32.57
CA GLU A 526 2.30 -3.08 33.24
C GLU A 526 1.88 -4.20 32.29
N ASP A 527 1.67 -5.39 32.85
CA ASP A 527 1.15 -6.56 32.13
C ASP A 527 -0.34 -6.76 32.51
N HIS A 528 -1.23 -6.58 31.54
CA HIS A 528 -2.69 -6.72 31.70
C HIS A 528 -3.21 -8.08 31.22
N THR A 529 -2.34 -9.08 31.08
CA THR A 529 -2.78 -10.45 30.77
C THR A 529 -3.83 -10.89 31.78
N SER A 530 -5.03 -11.23 31.30
CA SER A 530 -6.10 -11.74 32.15
C SER A 530 -5.68 -13.09 32.73
N GLY A 531 -5.56 -13.19 34.06
CA GLY A 531 -5.37 -14.44 34.79
C GLY A 531 -6.59 -15.35 34.74
#